data_AF-W1XCK2-F1
#
_entry.id   AF-W1XCK2-F1
#
_cell.length_a   1.000
_cell.length_b   1.000
_cell.length_c   1.000
_cell.angle_alpha   90.00
_cell.angle_beta   90.00
_cell.angle_gamma   90.00
#
_symmetry.space_group_name_H-M   'P 1'
#
loop_
_entity.id
_entity.type
_entity.pdbx_description
1 polymer ?
#
loop_
_entity_poly.entity_id
_entity_poly.type
_entity_poly.pdbx_seq_one_letter_code
_entity_poly.pdbx_strand_id
1 'polypeptide(L)'
;MNQTVAVTGATGFIGKYIIDNLLARGFHVRALTRTARAHVNDNLIWVRGSLEDTHSLSELVAGASAVVHCAGQVRGHKEEIFTRCNVDGSLRLMQAAKESGFCQRFLFISSLAARHPELSWYANSKHVAEQRLTAMADEITLGIFRPTAVYGPGDKELKPLFDWMLRGLL
;
A
#
# COMPACT_ATOMS: atom_id res chain seq x y z
N MET A 1 21.27 -5.80 -9.37
CA MET A 1 20.06 -6.60 -9.13
C MET A 1 18.95 -6.01 -10.00
N ASN A 2 18.60 -6.64 -11.12
CA ASN A 2 17.64 -6.07 -12.09
C ASN A 2 16.19 -6.44 -11.75
N GLN A 3 15.82 -6.33 -10.47
CA GLN A 3 14.50 -6.74 -9.99
C GLN A 3 13.55 -5.55 -9.93
N THR A 4 12.36 -5.72 -10.52
CA THR A 4 11.30 -4.73 -10.42
C THR A 4 10.41 -5.00 -9.21
N VAL A 5 10.07 -3.95 -8.47
CA VAL A 5 9.12 -3.96 -7.35
C VAL A 5 7.95 -3.04 -7.67
N ALA A 6 6.74 -3.58 -7.62
CA ALA A 6 5.51 -2.82 -7.76
C ALA A 6 5.10 -2.23 -6.40
N VAL A 7 4.80 -0.94 -6.33
CA VAL A 7 4.47 -0.22 -5.09
C VAL A 7 3.15 0.52 -5.24
N THR A 8 2.22 0.30 -4.31
CA THR A 8 1.02 1.13 -4.17
C THR A 8 1.10 1.96 -2.89
N GLY A 9 0.33 3.05 -2.80
CA GLY A 9 0.49 4.01 -1.71
C GLY A 9 1.78 4.84 -1.83
N ALA A 10 2.41 4.80 -3.01
CA ALA A 10 3.68 5.43 -3.35
C ALA A 10 3.75 6.95 -3.08
N THR A 11 2.59 7.62 -3.10
CA THR A 11 2.50 9.07 -2.88
C THR A 11 2.26 9.43 -1.41
N GLY A 12 1.97 8.43 -0.57
CA GLY A 12 1.74 8.57 0.87
C GLY A 12 3.03 8.65 1.68
N PHE A 13 2.88 8.82 3.00
CA PHE A 13 3.99 8.95 3.93
C PHE A 13 4.93 7.73 3.89
N ILE A 14 4.43 6.55 4.28
CA ILE A 14 5.23 5.30 4.31
C ILE A 14 5.75 4.91 2.92
N GLY A 15 4.91 5.02 1.89
CA GLY A 15 5.27 4.59 0.53
C GLY A 15 6.46 5.33 -0.06
N LYS A 16 6.63 6.63 0.25
CA LYS A 16 7.81 7.41 -0.20
C LYS A 16 9.11 6.85 0.37
N TYR A 17 9.17 6.62 1.69
CA TYR A 17 10.36 6.05 2.32
C TYR A 17 10.70 4.66 1.81
N ILE A 18 9.68 3.84 1.49
CA ILE A 18 9.89 2.53 0.88
C ILE A 18 10.50 2.68 -0.52
N ILE A 19 9.97 3.58 -1.35
CA ILE A 19 10.49 3.81 -2.70
C ILE A 19 11.93 4.32 -2.64
N ASP A 20 12.22 5.32 -1.80
CA ASP A 20 13.57 5.88 -1.66
C ASP A 20 14.57 4.78 -1.25
N ASN A 21 14.17 3.90 -0.34
CA ASN A 21 15.01 2.81 0.12
C ASN A 21 15.20 1.70 -0.93
N LEU A 22 14.17 1.38 -1.72
CA LEU A 22 14.27 0.45 -2.85
C LEU A 22 15.21 0.99 -3.93
N LEU A 23 15.06 2.27 -4.30
CA LEU A 23 15.91 2.93 -5.29
C LEU A 23 17.36 3.01 -4.82
N ALA A 24 17.60 3.35 -3.55
CA ALA A 24 18.94 3.39 -2.95
C ALA A 24 19.64 2.01 -2.95
N ARG A 25 18.87 0.92 -2.97
CA ARG A 25 19.37 -0.46 -3.07
C ARG A 25 19.48 -0.95 -4.52
N GLY A 26 19.19 -0.10 -5.50
CA GLY A 26 19.33 -0.39 -6.92
C GLY A 26 18.18 -1.21 -7.52
N PHE A 27 17.00 -1.23 -6.89
CA PHE A 27 15.80 -1.84 -7.48
C PHE A 27 15.15 -0.90 -8.50
N HIS A 28 14.49 -1.47 -9.50
CA HIS A 28 13.53 -0.73 -10.33
C HIS A 28 12.18 -0.70 -9.63
N VAL A 29 11.53 0.45 -9.61
CA VAL A 29 10.25 0.65 -8.92
C VAL A 29 9.19 1.03 -9.94
N ARG A 30 8.07 0.31 -9.91
CA ARG A 30 6.82 0.71 -10.57
C ARG A 30 5.83 1.17 -9.52
N ALA A 31 5.40 2.42 -9.59
CA ALA A 31 4.65 3.08 -8.53
C ALA A 31 3.28 3.54 -9.01
N LEU A 32 2.22 3.09 -8.34
CA LEU A 32 0.85 3.49 -8.68
C LEU A 32 0.55 4.91 -8.16
N THR A 33 0.00 5.76 -9.02
CA THR A 33 -0.44 7.12 -8.69
C THR A 33 -1.76 7.45 -9.35
N ARG A 34 -2.61 8.23 -8.65
CA ARG A 34 -3.89 8.71 -9.21
C ARG A 34 -3.70 9.91 -10.15
N THR A 35 -2.63 10.67 -9.96
CA THR A 35 -2.29 11.85 -10.76
C THR A 35 -1.01 11.61 -11.54
N ALA A 36 -0.91 12.17 -12.75
CA ALA A 36 0.32 12.13 -13.54
C ALA A 36 1.51 12.70 -12.76
N ARG A 37 2.69 12.13 -12.97
CA ARG A 37 3.95 12.52 -12.32
C ARG A 37 5.09 12.41 -13.30
N ALA A 38 6.05 13.33 -13.21
CA ALA A 38 7.26 13.26 -14.01
C ALA A 38 8.15 12.09 -13.57
N HIS A 39 8.77 11.43 -14.54
CA HIS A 39 9.83 10.46 -14.29
C HIS A 39 11.13 11.22 -14.02
N VAL A 40 11.41 11.44 -12.74
CA VAL A 40 12.61 12.16 -12.28
C VAL A 40 13.79 11.24 -12.03
N ASN A 41 13.59 9.92 -12.16
CA ASN A 41 14.58 8.88 -11.92
C ASN A 41 14.31 7.72 -12.88
N ASP A 42 15.32 7.26 -13.61
CA ASP A 42 15.21 6.19 -14.61
C ASP A 42 14.78 4.84 -14.01
N ASN A 43 15.04 4.64 -12.71
CA ASN A 43 14.63 3.45 -11.97
C ASN A 43 13.22 3.59 -11.37
N LEU A 44 12.50 4.69 -11.60
CA LEU A 44 11.13 4.92 -11.10
C LEU A 44 10.14 5.20 -12.23
N ILE A 45 9.23 4.26 -12.43
CA ILE A 45 8.13 4.37 -13.39
C ILE A 45 6.82 4.61 -12.64
N TRP A 46 6.17 5.72 -12.92
CA TRP A 46 4.82 6.00 -12.45
C TRP A 46 3.77 5.35 -13.35
N VAL A 47 2.91 4.53 -12.76
CA VAL A 47 1.73 3.96 -13.42
C VAL A 47 0.51 4.77 -12.97
N ARG A 48 -0.17 5.42 -13.91
CA ARG A 48 -1.37 6.20 -13.61
C ARG A 48 -2.56 5.25 -13.49
N GLY A 49 -3.25 5.29 -12.35
CA GLY A 49 -4.42 4.48 -12.12
C GLY A 49 -4.87 4.44 -10.68
N SER A 50 -5.65 3.43 -10.33
CA SER A 50 -6.18 3.23 -8.98
C SER A 50 -6.34 1.75 -8.67
N LEU A 51 -6.59 1.42 -7.40
CA LEU A 51 -6.89 0.05 -6.99
C LEU A 51 -8.22 -0.49 -7.54
N GLU A 52 -9.04 0.37 -8.15
CA GLU A 52 -10.30 -0.03 -8.80
C GLU A 52 -10.12 -0.31 -10.29
N ASP A 53 -8.98 0.09 -10.87
CA ASP A 53 -8.69 -0.04 -12.30
C ASP A 53 -7.76 -1.24 -12.55
N THR A 54 -8.36 -2.36 -12.95
CA THR A 54 -7.66 -3.63 -13.21
C THR A 54 -6.60 -3.51 -14.31
N HIS A 55 -6.79 -2.66 -15.33
CA HIS A 55 -5.79 -2.45 -16.37
C HIS A 55 -4.53 -1.82 -15.77
N SER A 56 -4.71 -0.76 -14.97
CA SER A 56 -3.57 -0.11 -14.30
C SER A 56 -2.86 -1.04 -13.31
N LEU A 57 -3.58 -1.97 -12.67
CA LEU A 57 -2.99 -2.96 -11.77
C LEU A 57 -2.18 -4.00 -12.53
N SER A 58 -2.65 -4.44 -13.70
CA SER A 58 -1.89 -5.34 -14.58
C SER A 58 -0.58 -4.69 -15.05
N GLU A 59 -0.64 -3.44 -15.52
CA GLU A 59 0.55 -2.67 -15.92
C GLU A 59 1.54 -2.49 -14.76
N LEU A 60 1.01 -2.18 -13.57
CA LEU A 60 1.80 -2.00 -12.35
C LEU A 60 2.63 -3.25 -12.02
N VAL A 61 2.04 -4.45 -12.13
CA VAL A 61 2.67 -5.71 -11.70
C VAL A 61 3.39 -6.47 -12.81
N ALA A 62 3.26 -6.08 -14.08
CA ALA A 62 3.79 -6.84 -15.23
C ALA A 62 5.31 -7.11 -15.15
N GLY A 63 5.77 -8.31 -14.79
CA GLY A 63 7.20 -8.58 -14.60
C GLY A 63 7.80 -8.01 -13.30
N ALA A 64 6.96 -7.59 -12.35
CA ALA A 64 7.40 -7.27 -11.01
C ALA A 64 7.60 -8.57 -10.21
N SER A 65 8.80 -8.75 -9.66
CA SER A 65 9.15 -9.91 -8.82
C SER A 65 8.54 -9.84 -7.42
N ALA A 66 8.19 -8.63 -6.97
CA ALA A 66 7.55 -8.39 -5.69
C ALA A 66 6.56 -7.22 -5.75
N VAL A 67 5.56 -7.27 -4.89
CA VAL A 67 4.57 -6.21 -4.66
C VAL A 67 4.70 -5.70 -3.23
N VAL A 68 4.72 -4.38 -3.05
CA VAL A 68 4.59 -3.71 -1.75
C VAL A 68 3.30 -2.89 -1.74
N HIS A 69 2.30 -3.41 -1.03
CA HIS A 69 0.98 -2.82 -0.93
C HIS A 69 0.87 -1.92 0.30
N CYS A 70 1.08 -0.60 0.12
CA CYS A 70 0.93 0.41 1.17
C CYS A 70 -0.31 1.30 1.00
N ALA A 71 -1.06 1.13 -0.10
CA ALA A 71 -2.28 1.89 -0.27
C ALA A 71 -3.34 1.43 0.74
N GLY A 72 -4.08 2.39 1.29
CA GLY A 72 -5.22 2.12 2.14
C GLY A 72 -5.94 3.40 2.54
N GLN A 73 -7.24 3.29 2.73
CA GLN A 73 -8.09 4.33 3.26
C GLN A 73 -8.08 4.28 4.79
N VAL A 74 -7.62 5.36 5.43
CA VAL A 74 -7.54 5.50 6.91
C VAL A 74 -8.59 6.46 7.47
N ARG A 75 -9.27 7.22 6.61
CA ARG A 75 -10.37 8.15 6.97
C ARG A 75 -11.61 7.84 6.14
N GLY A 76 -12.80 7.94 6.71
CA GLY A 76 -14.03 7.68 5.98
C GLY A 76 -15.24 7.90 6.85
N HIS A 77 -16.38 8.18 6.22
CA HIS A 77 -17.65 8.43 6.91
C HIS A 77 -18.64 7.26 6.78
N LYS A 78 -18.26 6.18 6.08
CA LYS A 78 -19.03 4.94 5.94
C LYS A 78 -18.10 3.74 5.80
N GLU A 79 -18.59 2.56 6.18
CA GLU A 79 -17.84 1.30 6.13
C GLU A 79 -17.43 0.92 4.70
N GLU A 80 -18.30 1.14 3.71
CA GLU A 80 -18.07 0.70 2.32
C GLU A 80 -16.85 1.38 1.70
N ILE A 81 -16.50 2.59 2.15
CA ILE A 81 -15.29 3.30 1.70
C ILE A 81 -14.04 2.51 2.11
N PHE A 82 -14.03 1.98 3.33
CA PHE A 82 -12.93 1.16 3.83
C PHE A 82 -12.90 -0.20 3.13
N THR A 83 -14.05 -0.87 3.00
CA THR A 83 -14.14 -2.17 2.31
C THR A 83 -13.67 -2.05 0.85
N ARG A 84 -14.18 -1.08 0.09
CA ARG A 84 -13.84 -0.89 -1.33
C ARG A 84 -12.36 -0.68 -1.56
N CYS A 85 -11.70 0.11 -0.70
CA CYS A 85 -10.28 0.44 -0.85
C CYS A 85 -9.37 -0.62 -0.20
N ASN A 86 -9.58 -0.95 1.07
CA ASN A 86 -8.66 -1.77 1.85
C ASN A 86 -8.87 -3.26 1.64
N VAL A 87 -10.09 -3.72 1.37
CA VAL A 87 -10.36 -5.13 1.09
C VAL A 87 -10.31 -5.34 -0.41
N ASP A 88 -11.30 -4.84 -1.15
CA ASP A 88 -11.45 -5.19 -2.57
C ASP A 88 -10.26 -4.73 -3.40
N GLY A 89 -9.71 -3.54 -3.10
CA GLY A 89 -8.49 -3.04 -3.74
C GLY A 89 -7.27 -3.93 -3.50
N SER A 90 -7.11 -4.46 -2.28
CA SER A 90 -6.04 -5.41 -1.96
C SER A 90 -6.19 -6.72 -2.73
N LEU A 91 -7.42 -7.24 -2.82
CA LEU A 91 -7.70 -8.50 -3.50
C LEU A 91 -7.50 -8.38 -5.01
N ARG A 92 -7.94 -7.28 -5.62
CA ARG A 92 -7.67 -6.99 -7.05
C ARG A 92 -6.18 -6.93 -7.34
N LEU A 93 -5.39 -6.30 -6.46
CA LEU A 93 -3.94 -6.22 -6.62
C LEU A 93 -3.26 -7.60 -6.48
N MET A 94 -3.67 -8.42 -5.50
CA MET A 94 -3.17 -9.79 -5.36
C MET A 94 -3.55 -10.63 -6.58
N GLN A 95 -4.78 -10.50 -7.07
CA GLN A 95 -5.24 -11.21 -8.27
C GLN A 95 -4.39 -10.84 -9.49
N ALA A 96 -4.17 -9.54 -9.74
CA ALA A 96 -3.29 -9.09 -10.82
C ALA A 96 -1.85 -9.61 -10.66
N ALA A 97 -1.33 -9.64 -9.42
CA ALA A 97 0.00 -10.18 -9.15
C ALA A 97 0.11 -11.67 -9.48
N LYS A 98 -0.92 -12.47 -9.17
CA LYS A 98 -1.01 -13.90 -9.53
C LYS A 98 -1.10 -14.09 -11.04
N GLU A 99 -2.00 -13.35 -11.69
CA GLU A 99 -2.20 -13.40 -13.14
C GLU A 99 -0.96 -13.00 -13.93
N SER A 100 -0.08 -12.17 -13.35
CA SER A 100 1.20 -11.84 -13.97
C SER A 100 2.13 -13.04 -14.13
N GLY A 101 2.03 -14.05 -13.26
CA GLY A 101 2.92 -15.22 -13.24
C GLY A 101 4.37 -14.93 -12.82
N PHE A 102 4.73 -13.67 -12.51
CA PHE A 102 6.11 -13.27 -12.15
C PHE A 102 6.29 -12.98 -10.66
N CYS A 103 5.22 -12.55 -9.98
CA CYS A 103 5.31 -12.10 -8.59
C CYS A 103 5.54 -13.28 -7.64
N GLN A 104 6.63 -13.25 -6.87
CA GLN A 104 6.96 -14.27 -5.88
C GLN A 104 6.68 -13.83 -4.44
N ARG A 105 6.63 -12.51 -4.21
CA ARG A 105 6.49 -11.93 -2.87
C ARG A 105 5.47 -10.80 -2.86
N PHE A 106 4.52 -10.87 -1.94
CA PHE A 106 3.55 -9.80 -1.72
C PHE A 106 3.66 -9.31 -0.28
N LEU A 107 4.02 -8.05 -0.08
CA LEU A 107 4.10 -7.42 1.22
C LEU A 107 2.90 -6.50 1.42
N PHE A 108 2.03 -6.83 2.37
CA PHE A 108 0.86 -6.02 2.73
C PHE A 108 1.13 -5.19 3.99
N ILE A 109 1.04 -3.87 3.88
CA ILE A 109 1.02 -2.98 5.05
C ILE A 109 -0.41 -2.93 5.59
N SER A 110 -0.61 -3.68 6.66
CA SER A 110 -1.81 -3.68 7.47
C SER A 110 -1.69 -2.65 8.61
N SER A 111 -2.23 -2.95 9.78
CA SER A 111 -2.22 -2.11 10.98
C SER A 111 -2.29 -2.99 12.22
N LEU A 112 -1.70 -2.53 13.34
CA LEU A 112 -1.93 -3.15 14.64
C LEU A 112 -3.42 -3.24 14.98
N ALA A 113 -4.23 -2.28 14.53
CA ALA A 113 -5.67 -2.25 14.74
C ALA A 113 -6.40 -3.47 14.15
N ALA A 114 -5.83 -4.15 13.14
CA ALA A 114 -6.42 -5.36 12.57
C ALA A 114 -6.56 -6.53 13.56
N ARG A 115 -5.89 -6.46 14.73
CA ARG A 115 -6.05 -7.43 15.83
C ARG A 115 -7.36 -7.23 16.61
N HIS A 116 -7.98 -6.07 16.47
CA HIS A 116 -9.20 -5.67 17.16
C HIS A 116 -10.21 -5.09 16.16
N PRO A 117 -10.74 -5.94 15.25
CA PRO A 117 -11.62 -5.49 14.15
C PRO A 117 -12.87 -4.75 14.65
N GLU A 118 -13.32 -5.01 15.87
CA GLU A 118 -14.47 -4.37 16.52
C GLU A 118 -14.29 -2.88 16.80
N LEU A 119 -13.05 -2.36 16.81
CA LEU A 119 -12.77 -0.98 17.21
C LEU A 119 -13.17 0.06 16.15
N SER A 120 -13.19 -0.32 14.86
CA SER A 120 -13.56 0.59 13.77
C SER A 120 -13.74 -0.14 12.44
N TRP A 121 -14.46 0.49 11.51
CA TRP A 121 -14.53 0.03 10.11
C TRP A 121 -13.14 -0.08 9.46
N TYR A 122 -12.20 0.79 9.82
CA TYR A 122 -10.82 0.69 9.37
C TYR A 122 -10.14 -0.59 9.88
N ALA A 123 -10.22 -0.84 11.19
CA ALA A 123 -9.66 -2.03 11.84
C ALA A 123 -10.24 -3.32 11.22
N ASN A 124 -11.57 -3.37 11.10
CA ASN A 124 -12.27 -4.47 10.46
C ASN A 124 -11.81 -4.69 9.01
N SER A 125 -11.73 -3.61 8.21
CA SER A 125 -11.32 -3.72 6.81
C SER A 125 -9.90 -4.26 6.65
N LYS A 126 -8.96 -3.90 7.53
CA LYS A 126 -7.60 -4.44 7.52
C LYS A 126 -7.56 -5.90 7.97
N HIS A 127 -8.31 -6.26 9.00
CA HIS A 127 -8.47 -7.65 9.45
C HIS A 127 -8.99 -8.57 8.32
N VAL A 128 -10.08 -8.16 7.68
CA VAL A 128 -10.70 -8.90 6.58
C VAL A 128 -9.76 -9.00 5.37
N ALA A 129 -9.03 -7.93 5.05
CA ALA A 129 -8.03 -7.96 3.98
C ALA A 129 -6.91 -8.96 4.27
N GLU A 130 -6.39 -9.02 5.50
CA GLU A 130 -5.35 -9.98 5.90
C GLU A 130 -5.82 -11.43 5.71
N GLN A 131 -7.03 -11.75 6.18
CA GLN A 131 -7.60 -13.10 6.04
C GLN A 131 -7.76 -13.50 4.58
N ARG A 132 -8.36 -12.61 3.77
CA ARG A 132 -8.63 -12.91 2.36
C ARG A 132 -7.37 -12.96 1.51
N LEU A 133 -6.38 -12.09 1.77
CA LEU A 133 -5.08 -12.18 1.13
C LEU A 133 -4.36 -13.48 1.49
N THR A 134 -4.40 -13.90 2.75
CA THR A 134 -3.80 -15.17 3.21
C THR A 134 -4.41 -16.36 2.49
N ALA A 135 -5.75 -16.37 2.34
CA ALA A 135 -6.44 -17.41 1.60
C ALA A 135 -6.16 -17.39 0.08
N MET A 136 -5.78 -16.25 -0.49
CA MET A 136 -5.53 -16.09 -1.93
C MET A 136 -4.06 -16.27 -2.34
N ALA A 137 -3.13 -16.20 -1.39
CA ALA A 137 -1.70 -16.06 -1.68
C ALA A 137 -1.14 -17.24 -2.52
N ASP A 138 -1.66 -18.45 -2.31
CA ASP A 138 -1.22 -19.70 -2.97
C ASP A 138 0.32 -19.82 -2.99
N GLU A 139 0.95 -19.70 -4.15
CA GLU A 139 2.41 -19.81 -4.35
C GLU A 139 3.18 -18.51 -4.03
N ILE A 140 2.48 -17.38 -3.93
CA ILE A 140 3.09 -16.09 -3.60
C ILE A 140 3.37 -16.05 -2.10
N THR A 141 4.64 -15.80 -1.74
CA THR A 141 5.00 -15.60 -0.33
C THR A 141 4.42 -14.28 0.18
N LEU A 142 3.37 -14.37 1.00
CA LEU A 142 2.70 -13.23 1.61
C LEU A 142 3.36 -12.82 2.93
N GLY A 143 3.80 -11.57 3.03
CA GLY A 143 4.21 -10.93 4.28
C GLY A 143 3.19 -9.88 4.72
N ILE A 144 2.66 -10.01 5.93
CA ILE A 144 1.72 -9.02 6.51
C ILE A 144 2.43 -8.25 7.62
N PHE A 145 2.54 -6.93 7.47
CA PHE A 145 3.12 -6.06 8.48
C PHE A 145 2.03 -5.28 9.21
N ARG A 146 2.05 -5.32 10.55
CA ARG A 146 1.04 -4.67 11.41
C ARG A 146 1.70 -3.56 12.25
N PRO A 147 2.08 -2.42 11.63
CA PRO A 147 2.72 -1.33 12.36
C PRO A 147 1.75 -0.69 13.36
N THR A 148 2.31 -0.13 14.43
CA THR A 148 1.64 0.87 15.28
C THR A 148 1.48 2.19 14.52
N ALA A 149 0.99 3.24 15.18
CA ALA A 149 1.01 4.58 14.61
C ALA A 149 2.45 4.98 14.25
N VAL A 150 2.69 5.24 12.97
CA VAL A 150 3.98 5.69 12.45
C VAL A 150 3.95 7.21 12.36
N TYR A 151 4.92 7.87 12.98
CA TYR A 151 5.04 9.32 12.98
C TYR A 151 6.42 9.75 12.48
N GLY A 152 6.51 11.00 12.03
CA GLY A 152 7.76 11.60 11.55
C GLY A 152 7.49 12.65 10.47
N PRO A 153 8.56 13.22 9.88
CA PRO A 153 8.43 14.22 8.84
C PRO A 153 7.58 13.75 7.65
N GLY A 154 6.49 14.44 7.35
CA GLY A 154 5.58 14.09 6.25
C GLY A 154 4.38 13.22 6.66
N ASP A 155 4.30 12.80 7.93
CA ASP A 155 3.05 12.30 8.50
C ASP A 155 1.98 13.41 8.47
N LYS A 156 0.76 13.03 8.10
CA LYS A 156 -0.42 13.91 8.02
C LYS A 156 -1.52 13.50 9.01
N GLU A 157 -1.38 12.33 9.63
CA GLU A 157 -2.38 11.77 10.52
C GLU A 157 -2.16 12.26 11.96
N LEU A 158 -0.94 12.17 12.50
CA LEU A 158 -0.64 12.67 13.85
C LEU A 158 -0.15 14.13 13.86
N LYS A 159 0.17 14.71 12.70
CA LYS A 159 0.62 16.12 12.63
C LYS A 159 -0.35 17.10 13.32
N PRO A 160 -1.69 17.03 13.14
CA PRO A 160 -2.60 17.95 13.82
C PRO A 160 -2.51 17.86 15.36
N LEU A 161 -2.34 16.64 15.90
CA LEU A 161 -2.15 16.43 17.33
C LEU A 161 -0.89 17.14 17.84
N PHE A 162 0.25 16.94 17.17
CA PHE A 162 1.49 17.62 17.53
C PHE A 162 1.40 19.14 17.39
N ASP A 163 0.73 19.63 16.34
CA ASP A 163 0.51 21.07 16.14
C ASP A 163 -0.33 21.68 17.28
N TRP A 164 -1.31 20.95 17.82
CA TRP A 164 -2.11 21.39 18.97
C TRP A 164 -1.33 21.39 20.27
N MET A 165 -0.52 20.36 20.54
CA MET A 165 0.36 20.30 21.71
C MET A 165 1.35 21.47 21.71
N LEU A 166 1.95 21.80 20.56
CA LEU A 166 2.87 22.94 20.44
C LEU A 166 2.20 24.30 20.69
N ARG A 167 0.87 24.38 20.54
CA ARG A 167 0.07 25.59 20.80
C ARG A 167 -0.52 25.64 22.20
N GLY A 168 -0.25 24.64 23.05
CA GLY A 168 -0.83 24.54 24.40
C GLY A 168 -2.34 24.30 24.42
N LEU A 169 -2.90 23.69 23.36
CA LEU A 169 -4.32 23.33 23.28
C LEU A 169 -4.61 21.93 23.86
N LEU A 170 -3.56 21.18 24.18
CA LEU A 170 -3.55 19.85 24.80
C LEU A 170 -2.46 19.78 25.87
#